data_AF-M5V2S9-F1
#
_entry.id   AF-M5V2S9-F1
#
_cell.length_a   1.000
_cell.length_b   1.000
_cell.length_c   1.000
_cell.angle_alpha   90.00
_cell.angle_beta   90.00
_cell.angle_gamma   90.00
#
_symmetry.space_group_name_H-M   'P 1'
#
loop_
_entity.id
_entity.type
_entity.pdbx_description
1 polymer ?
#
loop_
_entity_poly.entity_id
_entity_poly.type
_entity_poly.pdbx_seq_one_letter_code
_entity_poly.pdbx_strand_id
1 'polypeptide(L)'
;MTEIQIEFPERYHFSTELSIRKTDLALDIHVSFASILDIVMEAHLQFFQYLGFSVTDIYGKSIIFANAGILYQGELLYNDRVKIDVVLDNLQEKAFDLTFRLSKNQRREKVALVKIRVLFFDYSIRKVVPVPEGFGKIFTEEKIPSYSSPPVGTRKETESKRAVRIWKFDKLEVLGLAHGLILKLYALGNKTDASGTKEHEALLEHIRSISILLPVRIAGAWGSRILSEKIKNILKAKVHLEELRYLLILVQDLKIHSIERELSDLEVINGHLKKYLARVRNGKTRKLI
;
A
#
# COMPACT_ATOMS: atom_id res chain seq x y z
N MET A 1 -11.25 -1.79 26.13
CA MET A 1 -12.04 -1.21 25.01
C MET A 1 -12.71 -2.36 24.29
N THR A 2 -14.01 -2.27 24.06
CA THR A 2 -14.81 -3.33 23.40
C THR A 2 -14.35 -3.44 21.95
N GLU A 3 -14.00 -4.65 21.52
CA GLU A 3 -13.57 -4.92 20.15
C GLU A 3 -14.71 -4.63 19.18
N ILE A 4 -14.49 -3.74 18.21
CA ILE A 4 -15.49 -3.43 17.18
C ILE A 4 -15.53 -4.62 16.22
N GLN A 5 -16.57 -5.46 16.26
CA GLN A 5 -16.73 -6.56 15.32
C GLN A 5 -17.63 -6.11 14.16
N ILE A 6 -17.05 -6.05 12.96
CA ILE A 6 -17.77 -5.79 11.71
C ILE A 6 -17.62 -7.03 10.84
N GLU A 7 -18.73 -7.71 10.57
CA GLU A 7 -18.78 -8.82 9.64
C GLU A 7 -19.28 -8.34 8.29
N PHE A 8 -18.69 -8.88 7.21
CA PHE A 8 -19.13 -8.58 5.86
C PHE A 8 -20.04 -9.69 5.34
N PRO A 9 -21.26 -9.38 4.87
CA PRO A 9 -22.19 -10.39 4.36
C PRO A 9 -21.67 -11.25 3.20
N GLU A 10 -22.24 -12.45 3.04
CA GLU A 10 -21.89 -13.40 1.97
C GLU A 10 -22.29 -12.94 0.57
N ARG A 11 -23.07 -11.87 0.45
CA ARG A 11 -23.48 -11.27 -0.81
C ARG A 11 -23.22 -9.77 -0.78
N TYR A 12 -22.93 -9.20 -1.94
CA TYR A 12 -22.80 -7.77 -2.14
C TYR A 12 -23.69 -7.29 -3.28
N HIS A 13 -24.03 -6.01 -3.27
CA HIS A 13 -24.95 -5.43 -4.24
C HIS A 13 -24.24 -4.67 -5.36
N PHE A 14 -23.08 -4.11 -5.04
CA PHE A 14 -22.31 -3.32 -5.99
C PHE A 14 -20.83 -3.48 -5.73
N SER A 15 -20.02 -3.30 -6.77
CA SER A 15 -18.58 -3.34 -6.66
C SER A 15 -17.95 -2.34 -7.62
N THR A 16 -17.00 -1.56 -7.12
CA THR A 16 -16.22 -0.61 -7.92
C THR A 16 -14.73 -0.80 -7.67
N GLU A 17 -13.90 -0.30 -8.59
CA GLU A 17 -12.45 -0.30 -8.47
C GLU A 17 -11.95 1.14 -8.57
N LEU A 18 -11.28 1.62 -7.51
CA LEU A 18 -10.69 2.95 -7.45
C LEU A 18 -9.18 2.86 -7.46
N SER A 19 -8.52 3.76 -8.19
CA SER A 19 -7.06 3.88 -8.17
C SER A 19 -6.64 4.86 -7.07
N ILE A 20 -5.68 4.45 -6.24
CA ILE A 20 -5.16 5.30 -5.17
C ILE A 20 -4.31 6.42 -5.74
N ARG A 21 -4.72 7.65 -5.41
CA ARG A 21 -4.12 8.91 -5.87
C ARG A 21 -3.05 9.35 -4.90
N LYS A 22 -2.16 10.24 -5.35
CA LYS A 22 -1.11 10.80 -4.49
C LYS A 22 -1.70 11.57 -3.28
N THR A 23 -2.84 12.23 -3.48
CA THR A 23 -3.57 12.98 -2.45
C THR A 23 -4.11 12.10 -1.33
N ASP A 24 -4.24 10.79 -1.55
CA ASP A 24 -4.83 9.87 -0.58
C ASP A 24 -3.78 9.44 0.47
N LEU A 25 -2.48 9.69 0.22
CA LEU A 25 -1.38 9.23 1.05
C LEU A 25 -1.12 10.16 2.24
N ALA A 26 -0.81 9.57 3.39
CA ALA A 26 -0.14 10.23 4.49
C ALA A 26 1.38 10.20 4.28
N LEU A 27 2.01 11.37 4.35
CA LEU A 27 3.47 11.56 4.29
C LEU A 27 4.15 10.90 3.05
N ASP A 28 3.42 10.75 1.94
CA ASP A 28 3.88 10.03 0.74
C ASP A 28 4.28 8.54 0.99
N ILE A 29 3.77 7.91 2.07
CA ILE A 29 4.08 6.50 2.42
C ILE A 29 2.92 5.56 2.08
N HIS A 30 1.79 5.69 2.78
CA HIS A 30 0.60 4.83 2.63
C HIS A 30 -0.67 5.67 2.75
N VAL A 31 -1.81 5.14 2.34
CA VAL A 31 -3.10 5.83 2.43
C VAL A 31 -3.42 6.20 3.87
N SER A 32 -3.80 7.45 4.12
CA SER A 32 -4.12 7.92 5.46
C SER A 32 -5.37 7.22 6.00
N PHE A 33 -5.49 7.11 7.33
CA PHE A 33 -6.69 6.54 7.95
C PHE A 33 -7.96 7.33 7.56
N ALA A 34 -7.87 8.66 7.44
CA ALA A 34 -8.99 9.51 7.04
C ALA A 34 -9.37 9.30 5.57
N SER A 35 -8.38 9.15 4.68
CA SER A 35 -8.58 8.94 3.25
C SER A 35 -9.38 7.67 2.93
N ILE A 36 -9.36 6.67 3.82
CA ILE A 36 -10.21 5.48 3.69
C ILE A 36 -11.70 5.86 3.68
N LEU A 37 -12.12 6.82 4.51
CA LEU A 37 -13.50 7.31 4.49
C LEU A 37 -13.80 8.04 3.19
N ASP A 38 -12.90 8.89 2.69
CA ASP A 38 -13.10 9.58 1.41
C ASP A 38 -13.28 8.60 0.24
N ILE A 39 -12.48 7.53 0.22
CA ILE A 39 -12.60 6.42 -0.73
C ILE A 39 -13.96 5.72 -0.61
N VAL A 40 -14.45 5.51 0.62
CA VAL A 40 -15.78 4.93 0.88
C VAL A 40 -16.89 5.87 0.45
N MET A 41 -16.73 7.18 0.63
CA MET A 41 -17.70 8.19 0.18
C MET A 41 -17.84 8.21 -1.34
N GLU A 42 -16.74 8.06 -2.07
CA GLU A 42 -16.77 7.91 -3.53
C GLU A 42 -17.53 6.63 -3.94
N ALA A 43 -17.24 5.50 -3.31
CA ALA A 43 -17.94 4.24 -3.60
C ALA A 43 -19.44 4.30 -3.27
N HIS A 44 -19.79 5.00 -2.19
CA HIS A 44 -21.16 5.31 -1.80
C HIS A 44 -21.90 6.10 -2.89
N LEU A 45 -21.30 7.17 -3.40
CA LEU A 45 -21.89 7.97 -4.48
C LEU A 45 -22.11 7.12 -5.74
N GLN A 46 -21.11 6.35 -6.14
CA GLN A 46 -21.21 5.46 -7.31
C GLN A 46 -22.28 4.37 -7.13
N PHE A 47 -22.46 3.86 -5.91
CA PHE A 47 -23.51 2.88 -5.62
C PHE A 47 -24.92 3.47 -5.80
N PHE A 48 -25.20 4.65 -5.26
CA PHE A 48 -26.51 5.28 -5.45
C PHE A 48 -26.76 5.69 -6.90
N GLN A 49 -25.74 6.16 -7.61
CA GLN A 49 -25.83 6.40 -9.05
C GLN A 49 -26.16 5.13 -9.83
N TYR A 50 -25.54 3.99 -9.47
CA TYR A 50 -25.85 2.69 -10.06
C TYR A 50 -27.32 2.27 -9.82
N LEU A 51 -27.90 2.64 -8.68
CA LEU A 51 -29.33 2.44 -8.38
C LEU A 51 -30.24 3.47 -9.07
N GLY A 52 -29.70 4.43 -9.82
CA GLY A 52 -30.45 5.49 -10.49
C GLY A 52 -30.81 6.68 -9.59
N PHE A 53 -30.15 6.82 -8.45
CA PHE A 53 -30.42 7.88 -7.47
C PHE A 53 -29.25 8.86 -7.31
N SER A 54 -29.59 10.09 -6.91
CA SER A 54 -28.64 10.99 -6.27
C SER A 54 -28.73 10.83 -4.76
N VAL A 55 -27.62 10.89 -4.03
CA VAL A 55 -27.64 10.84 -2.55
C VAL A 55 -28.35 12.05 -1.92
N THR A 56 -28.48 13.13 -2.68
CA THR A 56 -29.24 14.32 -2.29
C THR A 56 -30.71 14.22 -2.67
N ASP A 57 -31.09 13.30 -3.56
CA ASP A 57 -32.44 13.14 -4.08
C ASP A 57 -32.77 11.66 -4.35
N ILE A 58 -33.32 11.03 -3.33
CA ILE A 58 -33.87 9.68 -3.34
C ILE A 58 -35.37 9.83 -3.06
N TYR A 59 -36.16 9.89 -4.14
CA TYR A 59 -37.61 10.19 -4.07
C TYR A 59 -37.90 11.50 -3.30
N GLY A 60 -37.14 12.55 -3.57
CA GLY A 60 -37.30 13.87 -2.94
C GLY A 60 -36.73 13.97 -1.52
N LYS A 61 -36.04 12.94 -1.01
CA LYS A 61 -35.38 12.93 0.30
C LYS A 61 -33.87 12.74 0.15
N SER A 62 -33.09 13.29 1.07
CA SER A 62 -31.64 13.10 1.11
C SER A 62 -31.27 12.06 2.17
N ILE A 63 -29.99 11.68 2.23
CA ILE A 63 -29.46 10.82 3.29
C ILE A 63 -28.36 11.51 4.11
N ILE A 64 -28.24 11.12 5.37
CA ILE A 64 -27.20 11.57 6.30
C ILE A 64 -26.60 10.37 7.04
N PHE A 65 -25.35 10.50 7.50
CA PHE A 65 -24.67 9.45 8.28
C PHE A 65 -24.87 9.68 9.78
N ALA A 66 -25.35 8.67 10.49
CA ALA A 66 -25.59 8.73 11.92
C ALA A 66 -24.39 8.25 12.74
N ASN A 67 -23.73 7.17 12.29
CA ASN A 67 -22.50 6.66 12.88
C ASN A 67 -21.71 5.84 11.85
N ALA A 68 -20.44 5.59 12.15
CA ALA A 68 -19.58 4.73 11.35
C ALA A 68 -18.66 3.91 12.26
N GLY A 69 -18.47 2.65 11.92
CA GLY A 69 -17.43 1.77 12.46
C GLY A 69 -16.45 1.40 11.36
N ILE A 70 -15.15 1.39 11.69
CA ILE A 70 -14.09 1.07 10.73
C ILE A 70 -13.13 0.07 11.36
N LEU A 71 -12.81 -0.98 10.61
CA LEU A 71 -11.74 -1.92 10.90
C LEU A 71 -10.66 -1.83 9.83
N TYR A 72 -9.46 -1.42 10.23
CA TYR A 72 -8.29 -1.41 9.36
C TYR A 72 -7.56 -2.76 9.45
N GLN A 73 -7.37 -3.41 8.30
CA GLN A 73 -6.85 -4.79 8.20
C GLN A 73 -5.61 -4.91 7.30
N GLY A 74 -5.30 -3.88 6.51
CA GLY A 74 -4.13 -3.84 5.63
C GLY A 74 -3.88 -2.46 5.05
N GLU A 75 -2.71 -2.29 4.43
CA GLU A 75 -2.28 -1.01 3.86
C GLU A 75 -2.65 -0.87 2.37
N LEU A 76 -2.85 0.37 1.93
CA LEU A 76 -2.94 0.76 0.53
C LEU A 76 -1.79 1.71 0.19
N LEU A 77 -1.21 1.52 -0.99
CA LEU A 77 -0.08 2.30 -1.50
C LEU A 77 -0.47 3.06 -2.76
N TYR A 78 0.35 4.03 -3.15
CA TYR A 78 0.16 4.76 -4.40
C TYR A 78 0.04 3.82 -5.62
N ASN A 79 -0.92 4.08 -6.51
CA ASN A 79 -1.29 3.26 -7.67
C ASN A 79 -1.82 1.85 -7.35
N ASP A 80 -2.05 1.49 -6.08
CA ASP A 80 -2.87 0.33 -5.78
C ASP A 80 -4.26 0.54 -6.39
N ARG A 81 -4.85 -0.57 -6.82
CA ARG A 81 -6.26 -0.62 -7.20
C ARG A 81 -7.04 -1.24 -6.08
N VAL A 82 -7.84 -0.42 -5.40
CA VAL A 82 -8.72 -0.89 -4.34
C VAL A 82 -10.05 -1.28 -4.96
N LYS A 83 -10.45 -2.51 -4.71
CA LYS A 83 -11.78 -3.02 -5.02
C LYS A 83 -12.66 -2.88 -3.80
N ILE A 84 -13.81 -2.24 -3.98
CA ILE A 84 -14.74 -1.88 -2.92
C ILE A 84 -16.05 -2.58 -3.20
N ASP A 85 -16.43 -3.49 -2.33
CA ASP A 85 -17.72 -4.18 -2.38
C ASP A 85 -18.68 -3.49 -1.42
N VAL A 86 -19.90 -3.21 -1.88
CA VAL A 86 -20.92 -2.47 -1.14
C VAL A 86 -22.13 -3.36 -0.86
N VAL A 87 -22.56 -3.34 0.39
CA VAL A 87 -23.79 -3.98 0.86
C VAL A 87 -24.68 -2.91 1.45
N LEU A 88 -25.98 -3.02 1.18
CA LEU A 88 -27.03 -2.29 1.84
C LEU A 88 -27.89 -3.32 2.56
N ASP A 89 -27.98 -3.23 3.87
CA ASP A 89 -28.73 -4.16 4.70
C ASP A 89 -29.43 -3.44 5.87
N ASN A 90 -30.12 -4.23 6.70
CA ASN A 90 -30.77 -3.75 7.93
C ASN A 90 -31.67 -2.51 7.73
N LEU A 91 -32.53 -2.57 6.70
CA LEU A 91 -33.54 -1.54 6.44
C LEU A 91 -34.56 -1.53 7.59
N GLN A 92 -34.68 -0.38 8.24
CA GLN A 92 -35.60 -0.08 9.34
C GLN A 92 -36.48 1.11 8.92
N GLU A 93 -37.42 1.52 9.78
CA GLU A 93 -38.41 2.57 9.47
C GLU A 93 -37.81 3.86 8.88
N LYS A 94 -36.64 4.32 9.37
CA LYS A 94 -36.01 5.60 8.98
C LYS A 94 -34.56 5.46 8.53
N ALA A 95 -34.05 4.24 8.46
CA ALA A 95 -32.62 3.99 8.49
C ALA A 95 -32.23 2.70 7.79
N PHE A 96 -30.99 2.61 7.35
CA PHE A 96 -30.38 1.39 6.83
C PHE A 96 -28.88 1.39 7.11
N ASP A 97 -28.25 0.24 6.93
CA ASP A 97 -26.81 0.09 7.06
C ASP A 97 -26.17 -0.02 5.68
N LEU A 98 -25.02 0.63 5.51
CA LEU A 98 -24.12 0.40 4.40
C LEU A 98 -22.84 -0.23 4.92
N THR A 99 -22.51 -1.40 4.38
CA THR A 99 -21.26 -2.10 4.72
C THR A 99 -20.36 -2.15 3.49
N PHE A 100 -19.15 -1.64 3.63
CA PHE A 100 -18.13 -1.57 2.59
C PHE A 100 -16.97 -2.49 2.95
N ARG A 101 -16.52 -3.27 1.96
CA ARG A 101 -15.29 -4.07 2.07
C ARG A 101 -14.28 -3.63 1.03
N LEU A 102 -13.17 -3.09 1.54
CA LEU A 102 -12.03 -2.69 0.74
C LEU A 102 -11.04 -3.84 0.68
N SER A 103 -10.61 -4.15 -0.54
CA SER A 103 -9.65 -5.21 -0.80
C SER A 103 -8.75 -4.83 -1.97
N LYS A 104 -7.57 -5.43 -2.06
CA LYS A 104 -6.68 -5.24 -3.22
C LYS A 104 -6.23 -6.57 -3.83
N ASN A 105 -5.53 -6.48 -4.96
CA ASN A 105 -5.03 -7.64 -5.69
C ASN A 105 -6.14 -8.65 -6.04
N GLN A 106 -7.27 -8.14 -6.57
CA GLN A 106 -8.46 -8.95 -6.90
C GLN A 106 -9.03 -9.71 -5.69
N ARG A 107 -9.39 -8.99 -4.61
CA ARG A 107 -10.00 -9.56 -3.39
C ARG A 107 -9.10 -10.56 -2.63
N ARG A 108 -7.78 -10.53 -2.85
CA ARG A 108 -6.83 -11.42 -2.17
C ARG A 108 -6.36 -10.88 -0.82
N GLU A 109 -6.25 -9.56 -0.73
CA GLU A 109 -5.74 -8.88 0.45
C GLU A 109 -6.84 -8.01 1.03
N LYS A 110 -7.09 -8.17 2.34
CA LYS A 110 -8.02 -7.34 3.11
C LYS A 110 -7.36 -5.98 3.36
N VAL A 111 -8.13 -4.91 3.25
CA VAL A 111 -7.66 -3.56 3.53
C VAL A 111 -8.46 -2.95 4.67
N ALA A 112 -9.77 -2.83 4.51
CA ALA A 112 -10.64 -2.29 5.55
C ALA A 112 -12.07 -2.81 5.42
N LEU A 113 -12.76 -2.85 6.55
CA LEU A 113 -14.21 -3.00 6.63
C LEU A 113 -14.80 -1.75 7.24
N VAL A 114 -15.81 -1.18 6.60
CA VAL A 114 -16.48 0.02 7.07
C VAL A 114 -17.97 -0.25 7.11
N LYS A 115 -18.62 0.05 8.23
CA LYS A 115 -20.07 -0.04 8.37
C LYS A 115 -20.61 1.32 8.80
N ILE A 116 -21.57 1.85 8.07
CA ILE A 116 -22.14 3.18 8.28
C ILE A 116 -23.64 3.05 8.45
N ARG A 117 -24.19 3.63 9.53
CA ARG A 117 -25.63 3.79 9.68
C ARG A 117 -26.08 5.03 8.95
N VAL A 118 -27.04 4.87 8.05
CA VAL A 118 -27.59 5.93 7.21
C VAL A 118 -29.04 6.22 7.60
N LEU A 119 -29.42 7.49 7.62
CA LEU A 119 -30.78 7.97 7.89
C LEU A 119 -31.31 8.75 6.69
N PHE A 120 -32.60 8.65 6.43
CA PHE A 120 -33.27 9.57 5.50
C PHE A 120 -33.56 10.90 6.19
N PHE A 121 -33.32 11.99 5.48
CA PHE A 121 -33.44 13.34 5.99
C PHE A 121 -34.13 14.25 4.97
N ASP A 122 -35.05 15.07 5.46
CA ASP A 122 -35.70 16.10 4.68
C ASP A 122 -35.13 17.47 5.09
N TYR A 123 -34.39 18.10 4.18
CA TYR A 123 -33.77 19.40 4.43
C TYR A 123 -34.75 20.57 4.44
N SER A 124 -35.95 20.40 3.87
CA SER A 124 -37.00 21.44 3.86
C SER A 124 -37.54 21.66 5.27
N ILE A 125 -37.76 20.57 6.01
CA ILE A 125 -38.24 20.60 7.40
C ILE A 125 -37.13 20.31 8.42
N ARG A 126 -35.91 20.02 7.95
CA ARG A 126 -34.71 19.65 8.71
C ARG A 126 -34.95 18.54 9.74
N LYS A 127 -35.60 17.45 9.32
CA LYS A 127 -35.90 16.30 10.19
C LYS A 127 -35.56 14.97 9.54
N VAL A 128 -35.26 13.99 10.39
CA VAL A 128 -35.18 12.58 9.99
C VAL A 128 -36.58 12.10 9.63
N VAL A 129 -36.70 11.47 8.47
CA VAL A 129 -37.98 11.00 7.90
C VAL A 129 -37.96 9.49 7.68
N PRO A 130 -39.13 8.85 7.58
CA PRO A 130 -39.22 7.46 7.15
C PRO A 130 -38.57 7.22 5.79
N VAL A 131 -38.16 5.97 5.56
CA VAL A 131 -37.70 5.50 4.25
C VAL A 131 -38.80 5.77 3.22
N PRO A 132 -38.49 6.46 2.10
CA PRO A 132 -39.45 6.66 1.03
C PRO A 132 -40.01 5.34 0.51
N GLU A 133 -41.33 5.25 0.30
CA GLU A 133 -42.00 4.01 -0.13
C GLU A 133 -41.37 3.41 -1.40
N GLY A 134 -41.04 4.27 -2.38
CA GLY A 134 -40.39 3.84 -3.62
C GLY A 134 -39.01 3.22 -3.39
N PHE A 135 -38.25 3.69 -2.40
CA PHE A 135 -36.97 3.08 -2.04
C PHE A 135 -37.16 1.76 -1.31
N GLY A 136 -38.15 1.70 -0.40
CA GLY A 136 -38.52 0.47 0.29
C GLY A 136 -38.91 -0.66 -0.66
N LYS A 137 -39.69 -0.35 -1.71
CA LYS A 137 -40.10 -1.33 -2.72
C LYS A 137 -38.94 -1.91 -3.54
N ILE A 138 -37.93 -1.09 -3.88
CA ILE A 138 -36.73 -1.59 -4.56
C ILE A 138 -35.99 -2.62 -3.69
N PHE A 139 -36.05 -2.44 -2.38
CA PHE A 139 -35.44 -3.36 -1.42
C PHE A 139 -36.23 -4.67 -1.25
N THR A 140 -37.57 -4.61 -1.19
CA THR A 140 -38.42 -5.79 -0.93
C THR A 140 -38.89 -6.52 -2.18
N GLU A 141 -39.23 -5.81 -3.26
CA GLU A 141 -39.96 -6.35 -4.42
C GLU A 141 -39.05 -6.50 -5.65
N GLU A 142 -38.24 -5.49 -6.00
CA GLU A 142 -37.40 -5.50 -7.21
C GLU A 142 -36.01 -6.11 -7.01
N LYS A 143 -35.70 -6.62 -5.80
CA LYS A 143 -34.41 -7.20 -5.37
C LYS A 143 -33.20 -6.53 -6.02
N ILE A 144 -32.61 -5.55 -5.32
CA ILE A 144 -31.29 -5.02 -5.64
C ILE A 144 -30.35 -6.17 -6.07
N PRO A 145 -29.70 -6.07 -7.25
CA PRO A 145 -28.82 -7.12 -7.76
C PRO A 145 -27.89 -7.62 -6.66
N SER A 146 -27.79 -8.93 -6.46
CA SER A 146 -26.95 -9.52 -5.42
C SER A 146 -25.96 -10.49 -6.06
N TYR A 147 -24.69 -10.31 -5.73
CA TYR A 147 -23.60 -11.11 -6.26
C TYR A 147 -22.95 -11.91 -5.12
N SER A 148 -22.52 -13.13 -5.43
CA SER A 148 -21.78 -13.96 -4.47
C SER A 148 -20.46 -13.28 -4.10
N SER A 149 -20.23 -13.12 -2.80
CA SER A 149 -19.03 -12.54 -2.22
C SER A 149 -17.96 -13.65 -2.15
N PRO A 150 -16.94 -13.66 -3.04
CA PRO A 150 -15.87 -14.62 -2.87
C PRO A 150 -15.14 -14.30 -1.56
N PRO A 151 -14.71 -15.32 -0.82
CA PRO A 151 -14.14 -15.09 0.48
C PRO A 151 -12.79 -14.36 0.34
N VAL A 152 -12.72 -13.18 0.95
CA VAL A 152 -11.54 -12.30 0.88
C VAL A 152 -10.56 -12.75 1.94
N GLY A 153 -9.35 -13.09 1.53
CA GLY A 153 -8.30 -13.54 2.44
C GLY A 153 -8.49 -14.96 3.01
N THR A 154 -9.47 -15.76 2.56
CA THR A 154 -9.45 -17.20 2.84
C THR A 154 -8.39 -17.86 1.96
N ARG A 155 -7.21 -18.04 2.52
CA ARG A 155 -6.44 -19.22 2.17
C ARG A 155 -7.25 -20.40 2.70
N LYS A 156 -7.85 -21.22 1.81
CA LYS A 156 -7.83 -22.65 2.12
C LYS A 156 -6.35 -22.96 2.31
N GLU A 157 -6.02 -23.49 3.47
CA GLU A 157 -4.77 -24.19 3.72
C GLU A 157 -4.73 -25.45 2.84
N THR A 158 -4.75 -25.28 1.52
CA THR A 158 -4.02 -26.20 0.69
C THR A 158 -2.57 -25.86 0.97
N GLU A 159 -1.86 -26.84 1.51
CA GLU A 159 -0.41 -26.94 1.58
C GLU A 159 0.23 -26.73 0.19
N SER A 160 0.09 -25.54 -0.38
CA SER A 160 1.22 -24.99 -1.07
C SER A 160 2.18 -24.72 0.07
N LYS A 161 3.21 -25.54 0.18
CA LYS A 161 4.53 -25.08 0.59
C LYS A 161 4.86 -23.84 -0.25
N ARG A 162 4.24 -22.69 0.04
CA ARG A 162 5.03 -21.49 0.21
C ARG A 162 5.86 -21.82 1.43
N ALA A 163 6.96 -22.53 1.15
CA ALA A 163 8.23 -22.09 1.68
C ALA A 163 8.09 -20.58 1.77
N VAL A 164 8.21 -20.03 2.98
CA VAL A 164 8.69 -18.66 3.09
C VAL A 164 9.78 -18.63 2.05
N ARG A 165 9.54 -17.97 0.91
CA ARG A 165 10.60 -17.68 -0.02
C ARG A 165 11.32 -16.65 0.81
N ILE A 166 12.17 -17.13 1.72
CA ILE A 166 13.42 -16.49 2.04
C ILE A 166 13.89 -16.22 0.63
N TRP A 167 13.76 -14.98 0.20
CA TRP A 167 14.31 -14.57 -1.07
C TRP A 167 15.79 -14.84 -0.86
N LYS A 168 16.24 -16.05 -1.22
CA LYS A 168 17.66 -16.30 -1.36
C LYS A 168 18.09 -15.20 -2.32
N PHE A 169 18.96 -14.32 -1.83
CA PHE A 169 19.43 -13.14 -2.55
C PHE A 169 20.06 -13.52 -3.92
N ASP A 170 20.28 -14.82 -4.14
CA ASP A 170 20.74 -15.55 -5.33
C ASP A 170 20.08 -15.18 -6.66
N LYS A 171 18.89 -14.55 -6.70
CA LYS A 171 18.26 -14.19 -7.99
C LYS A 171 18.78 -12.90 -8.61
N LEU A 172 19.44 -12.04 -7.84
CA LEU A 172 19.98 -10.77 -8.30
C LEU A 172 21.39 -10.59 -7.76
N GLU A 173 22.37 -10.84 -8.62
CA GLU A 173 23.80 -10.65 -8.31
C GLU A 173 24.09 -9.29 -7.68
N VAL A 174 23.52 -8.21 -8.25
CA VAL A 174 23.68 -6.84 -7.72
C VAL A 174 23.10 -6.65 -6.32
N LEU A 175 22.07 -7.40 -5.95
CA LEU A 175 21.47 -7.35 -4.62
C LEU A 175 22.35 -8.09 -3.61
N GLY A 176 22.94 -9.23 -4.02
CA GLY A 176 23.92 -9.95 -3.22
C GLY A 176 25.17 -9.12 -2.95
N LEU A 177 25.70 -8.44 -3.98
CA LEU A 177 26.84 -7.52 -3.85
C LEU A 177 26.52 -6.35 -2.90
N ALA A 178 25.35 -5.72 -3.04
CA ALA A 178 24.92 -4.63 -2.16
C ALA A 178 24.77 -5.09 -0.70
N HIS A 179 24.23 -6.29 -0.47
CA HIS A 179 24.13 -6.86 0.88
C HIS A 179 25.51 -7.16 1.47
N GLY A 180 26.42 -7.73 0.68
CA GLY A 180 27.81 -7.98 1.09
C GLY A 180 28.53 -6.69 1.51
N LEU A 181 28.35 -5.61 0.75
CA LEU A 181 28.88 -4.29 1.11
C LEU A 181 28.32 -3.80 2.45
N ILE A 182 27.02 -3.91 2.70
CA ILE A 182 26.42 -3.51 3.99
C ILE A 182 27.08 -4.24 5.16
N LEU A 183 27.28 -5.54 5.05
CA LEU A 183 27.92 -6.31 6.13
C LEU A 183 29.34 -5.80 6.44
N LYS A 184 30.10 -5.40 5.40
CA LYS A 184 31.41 -4.76 5.58
C LYS A 184 31.29 -3.39 6.24
N LEU A 185 30.35 -2.56 5.78
CA LEU A 185 30.13 -1.22 6.33
C LEU A 185 29.63 -1.23 7.78
N TYR A 186 28.86 -2.24 8.18
CA TYR A 186 28.47 -2.43 9.57
C TYR A 186 29.62 -2.95 10.45
N ALA A 187 30.59 -3.64 9.85
CA ALA A 187 31.81 -4.03 10.54
C ALA A 187 32.81 -2.86 10.68
N LEU A 188 32.66 -1.77 9.92
CA LEU A 188 33.42 -0.53 10.15
C LEU A 188 33.10 0.00 11.55
N GLY A 189 34.14 0.16 12.37
CA GLY A 189 34.04 0.65 13.76
C GLY A 189 34.02 -0.44 14.83
N ASN A 190 33.72 -1.70 14.51
CA ASN A 190 33.80 -2.82 15.48
C ASN A 190 35.24 -3.31 15.70
N LYS A 191 36.18 -2.91 14.84
CA LYS A 191 37.59 -3.35 14.85
C LYS A 191 38.58 -2.32 15.38
N THR A 192 38.12 -1.17 15.86
CA THR A 192 38.98 -0.04 16.23
C THR A 192 38.89 0.27 17.71
N ASP A 193 40.06 0.39 18.34
CA ASP A 193 40.28 0.65 19.75
C ASP A 193 39.46 1.83 20.29
N ALA A 194 39.06 1.69 21.56
CA ALA A 194 38.00 2.43 22.25
C ALA A 194 38.20 3.95 22.44
N SER A 195 39.19 4.62 21.83
CA SER A 195 39.43 6.06 22.01
C SER A 195 39.08 6.95 20.82
N GLY A 196 39.17 6.47 19.56
CA GLY A 196 38.92 7.29 18.35
C GLY A 196 37.51 7.14 17.75
N THR A 197 36.77 6.10 18.14
CA THR A 197 35.46 5.77 17.57
C THR A 197 34.34 6.72 17.98
N LYS A 198 34.43 7.37 19.15
CA LYS A 198 33.43 8.35 19.61
C LYS A 198 33.43 9.64 18.80
N GLU A 199 34.58 10.08 18.30
CA GLU A 199 34.70 11.35 17.56
C GLU A 199 34.03 11.29 16.17
N HIS A 200 33.87 10.09 15.61
CA HIS A 200 33.33 9.88 14.26
C HIS A 200 32.13 8.93 14.22
N GLU A 201 31.51 8.66 15.37
CA GLU A 201 30.35 7.75 15.48
C GLU A 201 29.19 8.20 14.58
N ALA A 202 28.88 9.50 14.56
CA ALA A 202 27.84 10.07 13.71
C ALA A 202 28.08 9.85 12.21
N LEU A 203 29.34 9.91 11.77
CA LEU A 203 29.69 9.63 10.37
C LEU A 203 29.48 8.15 10.03
N LEU A 204 29.90 7.25 10.91
CA LEU A 204 29.72 5.80 10.73
C LEU A 204 28.23 5.41 10.76
N GLU A 205 27.44 6.02 11.63
CA GLU A 205 25.98 5.85 11.64
C GLU A 205 25.33 6.35 10.35
N HIS A 206 25.75 7.52 9.84
CA HIS A 206 25.25 8.03 8.56
C HIS A 206 25.58 7.07 7.40
N ILE A 207 26.82 6.55 7.35
CA ILE A 207 27.23 5.54 6.36
C ILE A 207 26.33 4.29 6.45
N ARG A 208 26.07 3.78 7.66
CA ARG A 208 25.19 2.63 7.87
C ARG A 208 23.76 2.93 7.38
N SER A 209 23.23 4.10 7.73
CA SER A 209 21.90 4.56 7.31
C SER A 209 21.75 4.58 5.79
N ILE A 210 22.70 5.23 5.09
CA ILE A 210 22.69 5.29 3.63
C ILE A 210 22.91 3.90 3.00
N SER A 211 23.76 3.06 3.60
CA SER A 211 24.04 1.71 3.08
C SER A 211 22.80 0.83 3.00
N ILE A 212 21.87 0.94 3.97
CA ILE A 212 20.60 0.19 3.98
C ILE A 212 19.71 0.57 2.80
N LEU A 213 19.78 1.83 2.35
CA LEU A 213 18.93 2.31 1.26
C LEU A 213 19.30 1.65 -0.07
N LEU A 214 20.56 1.22 -0.25
CA LEU A 214 21.04 0.62 -1.49
C LEU A 214 20.28 -0.67 -1.88
N PRO A 215 20.24 -1.75 -1.06
CA PRO A 215 19.46 -2.94 -1.39
C PRO A 215 17.96 -2.67 -1.44
N VAL A 216 17.44 -1.73 -0.63
CA VAL A 216 16.02 -1.36 -0.64
C VAL A 216 15.63 -0.80 -2.02
N ARG A 217 16.44 0.09 -2.59
CA ARG A 217 16.20 0.63 -3.94
C ARG A 217 16.38 -0.45 -5.02
N ILE A 218 17.39 -1.31 -4.90
CA ILE A 218 17.61 -2.42 -5.86
C ILE A 218 16.42 -3.39 -5.86
N ALA A 219 15.95 -3.80 -4.68
CA ALA A 219 14.80 -4.67 -4.53
C ALA A 219 13.52 -3.99 -5.05
N GLY A 220 13.33 -2.70 -4.77
CA GLY A 220 12.22 -1.91 -5.31
C GLY A 220 12.21 -1.86 -6.84
N ALA A 221 13.38 -1.70 -7.47
CA ALA A 221 13.50 -1.76 -8.93
C ALA A 221 13.17 -3.14 -9.51
N TRP A 222 13.49 -4.22 -8.79
CA TRP A 222 13.18 -5.58 -9.23
C TRP A 222 11.71 -5.95 -9.08
N GLY A 223 11.13 -5.61 -7.92
CA GLY A 223 9.74 -5.92 -7.59
C GLY A 223 8.72 -5.09 -8.35
N SER A 224 9.10 -3.89 -8.81
CA SER A 224 8.20 -3.01 -9.56
C SER A 224 7.79 -3.62 -10.90
N ARG A 225 6.52 -3.44 -11.29
CA ARG A 225 6.01 -3.79 -12.62
C ARG A 225 6.00 -2.61 -13.59
N ILE A 226 6.23 -1.39 -13.08
CA ILE A 226 6.11 -0.13 -13.81
C ILE A 226 7.52 0.30 -14.25
N LEU A 227 7.72 0.52 -15.56
CA LEU A 227 9.02 0.84 -16.14
C LEU A 227 9.66 2.11 -15.55
N SER A 228 8.89 3.18 -15.39
CA SER A 228 9.37 4.45 -14.81
C SER A 228 9.81 4.27 -13.36
N GLU A 229 9.08 3.51 -12.55
CA GLU A 229 9.45 3.18 -11.17
C GLU A 229 10.68 2.26 -11.09
N LYS A 230 10.87 1.34 -12.05
CA LYS A 230 12.12 0.58 -12.15
C LYS A 230 13.31 1.51 -12.37
N ILE A 231 13.21 2.39 -13.36
CA ILE A 231 14.26 3.35 -13.70
C ILE A 231 14.55 4.27 -12.51
N LYS A 232 13.51 4.84 -11.90
CA LYS A 232 13.62 5.72 -10.73
C LYS A 232 14.33 5.05 -9.56
N ASN A 233 13.97 3.81 -9.24
CA ASN A 233 14.63 3.08 -8.15
C ASN A 233 16.09 2.77 -8.47
N ILE A 234 16.43 2.40 -9.72
CA ILE A 234 17.84 2.20 -10.13
C ILE A 234 18.62 3.51 -10.03
N LEU A 235 18.05 4.63 -10.46
CA LEU A 235 18.71 5.94 -10.35
C LEU A 235 18.91 6.34 -8.89
N LYS A 236 17.93 6.14 -8.01
CA LYS A 236 18.07 6.38 -6.57
C LYS A 236 19.16 5.49 -5.95
N ALA A 237 19.23 4.21 -6.33
CA ALA A 237 20.31 3.32 -5.90
C ALA A 237 21.69 3.86 -6.30
N LYS A 238 21.83 4.42 -7.51
CA LYS A 238 23.07 5.06 -7.94
C LYS A 238 23.41 6.33 -7.16
N VAL A 239 22.42 7.14 -6.78
CA VAL A 239 22.65 8.31 -5.92
C VAL A 239 23.24 7.87 -4.58
N HIS A 240 22.65 6.86 -3.94
CA HIS A 240 23.18 6.32 -2.68
C HIS A 240 24.59 5.72 -2.83
N LEU A 241 24.94 5.13 -3.98
CA LEU A 241 26.32 4.69 -4.24
C LEU A 241 27.31 5.85 -4.27
N GLU A 242 26.97 6.96 -4.94
CA GLU A 242 27.87 8.12 -5.00
C GLU A 242 27.98 8.81 -3.62
N GLU A 243 26.88 8.84 -2.87
CA GLU A 243 26.89 9.32 -1.48
C GLU A 243 27.80 8.45 -0.59
N LEU A 244 27.66 7.12 -0.66
CA LEU A 244 28.56 6.20 0.04
C LEU A 244 30.00 6.36 -0.40
N ARG A 245 30.25 6.57 -1.69
CA ARG A 245 31.60 6.77 -2.22
C ARG A 245 32.26 8.00 -1.59
N TYR A 246 31.53 9.12 -1.55
CA TYR A 246 32.01 10.34 -0.90
C TYR A 246 32.28 10.11 0.59
N LEU A 247 31.33 9.52 1.31
CA LEU A 247 31.46 9.28 2.75
C LEU A 247 32.61 8.33 3.08
N LEU A 248 32.84 7.31 2.27
CA LEU A 248 33.98 6.43 2.43
C LEU A 248 35.28 7.18 2.19
N ILE A 249 35.42 7.93 1.09
CA ILE A 249 36.62 8.76 0.86
C ILE A 249 36.91 9.66 2.07
N LEU A 250 35.87 10.24 2.67
CA LEU A 250 36.00 11.02 3.91
C LEU A 250 36.53 10.17 5.09
N VAL A 251 36.07 8.93 5.26
CA VAL A 251 36.61 7.98 6.27
C VAL A 251 38.12 7.73 6.05
N GLN A 252 38.55 7.62 4.79
CA GLN A 252 39.95 7.44 4.44
C GLN A 252 40.79 8.69 4.72
N ASP A 253 40.30 9.87 4.33
CA ASP A 253 40.97 11.15 4.52
C ASP A 253 41.11 11.51 6.00
N LEU A 254 40.10 11.16 6.81
CA LEU A 254 40.13 11.25 8.27
C LEU A 254 40.98 10.15 8.92
N LYS A 255 41.59 9.24 8.13
CA LYS A 255 42.43 8.13 8.58
C LYS A 255 41.74 7.18 9.57
N ILE A 256 40.43 7.03 9.47
CA ILE A 256 39.62 6.18 10.35
C ILE A 256 39.78 4.70 9.95
N HIS A 257 39.74 4.39 8.66
CA HIS A 257 39.87 3.03 8.13
C HIS A 257 40.39 3.05 6.69
N SER A 258 41.12 2.00 6.26
CA SER A 258 41.39 1.76 4.84
C SER A 258 40.16 1.13 4.19
N ILE A 259 39.69 1.73 3.10
CA ILE A 259 38.39 1.44 2.46
C ILE A 259 38.52 0.93 1.02
N GLU A 260 39.72 0.51 0.62
CA GLU A 260 40.04 0.16 -0.77
C GLU A 260 39.11 -0.95 -1.30
N ARG A 261 38.70 -1.87 -0.43
CA ARG A 261 37.80 -2.98 -0.77
C ARG A 261 36.36 -2.49 -0.95
N GLU A 262 35.90 -1.62 -0.07
CA GLU A 262 34.55 -1.05 -0.09
C GLU A 262 34.36 -0.13 -1.32
N LEU A 263 35.38 0.66 -1.68
CA LEU A 263 35.36 1.45 -2.92
C LEU A 263 35.30 0.57 -4.16
N SER A 264 36.09 -0.51 -4.20
CA SER A 264 36.02 -1.50 -5.29
C SER A 264 34.62 -2.14 -5.37
N ASP A 265 34.01 -2.49 -4.24
CA ASP A 265 32.65 -3.04 -4.22
C ASP A 265 31.63 -2.04 -4.79
N LEU A 266 31.73 -0.75 -4.45
CA LEU A 266 30.86 0.30 -4.99
C LEU A 266 30.95 0.38 -6.52
N GLU A 267 32.16 0.28 -7.09
CA GLU A 267 32.37 0.30 -8.54
C GLU A 267 31.74 -0.90 -9.23
N VAL A 268 31.92 -2.10 -8.66
CA VAL A 268 31.29 -3.33 -9.15
C VAL A 268 29.77 -3.18 -9.14
N ILE A 269 29.18 -2.76 -8.00
CA ILE A 269 27.73 -2.57 -7.88
C ILE A 269 27.23 -1.54 -8.90
N ASN A 270 27.93 -0.41 -9.08
CA ASN A 270 27.58 0.61 -10.07
C ASN A 270 27.60 0.03 -11.50
N GLY A 271 28.58 -0.82 -11.82
CA GLY A 271 28.66 -1.56 -13.08
C GLY A 271 27.43 -2.43 -13.33
N HIS A 272 26.99 -3.19 -12.32
CA HIS A 272 25.77 -3.98 -12.42
C HIS A 272 24.50 -3.11 -12.54
N LEU A 273 24.41 -1.99 -11.82
CA LEU A 273 23.28 -1.06 -11.94
C LEU A 273 23.21 -0.41 -13.33
N LYS A 274 24.36 -0.06 -13.94
CA LYS A 274 24.41 0.45 -15.33
C LYS A 274 23.89 -0.59 -16.32
N LYS A 275 24.35 -1.85 -16.21
CA LYS A 275 23.86 -2.97 -17.03
C LYS A 275 22.36 -3.19 -16.82
N TYR A 276 21.89 -3.12 -15.57
CA TYR A 276 20.47 -3.30 -15.25
C TYR A 276 19.62 -2.17 -15.84
N LEU A 277 20.04 -0.91 -15.68
CA LEU A 277 19.36 0.25 -16.24
C LEU A 277 19.25 0.16 -17.77
N ALA A 278 20.33 -0.22 -18.45
CA ALA A 278 20.34 -0.42 -19.90
C ALA A 278 19.36 -1.53 -20.33
N ARG A 279 19.34 -2.67 -19.61
CA ARG A 279 18.38 -3.76 -19.89
C ARG A 279 16.93 -3.32 -19.71
N VAL A 280 16.65 -2.54 -18.65
CA VAL A 280 15.31 -2.01 -18.35
C VAL A 280 14.88 -1.00 -19.42
N ARG A 281 15.75 -0.08 -19.84
CA ARG A 281 15.44 0.89 -20.90
C ARG A 281 15.22 0.24 -22.27
N ASN A 282 15.95 -0.82 -22.58
CA ASN A 282 15.91 -1.49 -23.89
C ASN A 282 14.84 -2.58 -24.01
N GLY A 283 13.87 -2.66 -23.09
CA GLY A 283 12.66 -3.47 -23.24
C GLY A 283 12.81 -4.99 -23.15
N LYS A 284 13.99 -5.55 -22.81
CA LYS A 284 14.19 -7.01 -22.67
C LYS A 284 13.62 -7.60 -21.36
N THR A 285 12.58 -7.00 -20.79
CA THR A 285 11.87 -7.51 -19.61
C THR A 285 10.63 -8.31 -20.02
N ARG A 286 10.85 -9.50 -20.60
CA ARG A 286 10.03 -10.73 -20.49
C ARG A 286 10.41 -11.71 -21.63
N LYS A 287 11.55 -12.38 -21.50
CA LYS A 287 11.71 -13.76 -21.98
C LYS A 287 12.49 -14.52 -20.91
N LEU A 288 11.78 -14.92 -19.87
CA LEU A 288 12.13 -16.04 -19.02
C LEU A 288 10.82 -16.77 -18.75
N ILE A 289 10.74 -17.94 -19.37
CA ILE A 289 9.85 -19.06 -19.03
C ILE A 289 9.99 -19.35 -17.53
#